data_AF-A0A928XA16-F1
#
_entry.id   AF-A0A928XA16-F1
#
_cell.length_a   1.000
_cell.length_b   1.000
_cell.length_c   1.000
_cell.angle_alpha   90.00
_cell.angle_beta   90.00
_cell.angle_gamma   90.00
#
_symmetry.space_group_name_H-M   'P 1'
#
loop_
_entity.id
_entity.type
_entity.pdbx_description
1 polymer ?
#
loop_
_entity_poly.entity_id
_entity_poly.type
_entity_poly.pdbx_seq_one_letter_code
_entity_poly.pdbx_strand_id
1 'polypeptide(L)' 'MSKKSDVGARRFHDKAEKEREYKKQLPGEDDPPLPEPVEPIRSDKTPGRNDPCACGSGKKYKQCCGKG' A
#
# COMPACT_ATOMS: atom_id res chain seq x y z
N MET A 1 49.32 1.16 -8.69
CA MET A 1 48.16 0.39 -8.21
C MET A 1 46.90 0.91 -8.88
N SER A 2 46.29 0.07 -9.72
CA SER A 2 45.01 0.33 -10.39
C SER A 2 43.85 0.40 -9.39
N LYS A 3 42.81 1.16 -9.75
CA LYS A 3 41.43 1.12 -9.20
C LYS A 3 41.21 1.80 -7.85
N LYS A 4 41.31 3.14 -7.80
CA LYS A 4 40.31 3.91 -7.03
C LYS A 4 39.11 4.07 -7.93
N SER A 5 38.32 3.01 -8.01
CA SER A 5 37.06 2.96 -8.75
C SER A 5 36.22 4.12 -8.24
N ASP A 6 36.01 5.12 -9.08
CA ASP A 6 35.22 6.30 -8.75
C ASP A 6 33.76 5.85 -8.52
N VAL A 7 33.43 5.57 -7.26
CA VAL A 7 32.10 5.14 -6.81
C VAL A 7 31.07 6.24 -7.09
N GLY A 8 31.51 7.50 -7.22
CA GLY A 8 30.67 8.65 -7.51
C GLY A 8 30.22 8.72 -8.96
N ALA A 9 31.12 8.54 -9.92
CA ALA A 9 30.90 8.70 -11.35
C ALA A 9 29.95 7.65 -11.92
N ARG A 10 30.06 6.38 -11.48
CA ARG A 10 29.10 5.32 -11.86
C ARG A 10 27.68 5.67 -11.43
N ARG A 11 27.52 6.26 -10.24
CA ARG A 11 26.23 6.62 -9.64
C ARG A 11 25.45 7.65 -10.45
N PHE A 12 26.12 8.52 -11.20
CA PHE A 12 25.47 9.52 -12.05
C PHE A 12 25.08 8.97 -13.43
N HIS A 13 25.88 8.06 -14.00
CA HIS A 13 25.55 7.40 -15.28
C HIS A 13 24.41 6.40 -15.14
N ASP A 14 24.39 5.59 -14.07
CA ASP A 14 23.33 4.63 -13.77
C ASP A 14 21.95 5.29 -13.60
N LYS A 15 21.89 6.50 -13.03
CA LYS A 15 20.63 7.20 -12.77
C LYS A 15 19.93 7.62 -14.07
N ALA A 16 20.69 8.18 -15.02
CA ALA A 16 20.14 8.66 -16.29
C ALA A 16 19.65 7.52 -17.18
N GLU A 17 20.36 6.39 -17.22
CA GLU A 17 19.90 5.21 -17.95
C GLU A 17 18.65 4.59 -17.31
N LYS A 18 18.64 4.45 -15.98
CA LYS A 18 17.50 3.90 -15.25
C LYS A 18 16.22 4.75 -15.42
N GLU A 19 16.35 6.07 -15.47
CA GLU A 19 15.24 6.97 -15.74
C GLU A 19 14.71 6.82 -17.17
N ARG A 20 15.61 6.69 -18.17
CA ARG A 20 15.23 6.43 -19.57
C ARG A 20 14.55 5.07 -19.72
N GLU A 21 15.04 4.04 -19.04
CA GLU A 21 14.44 2.71 -19.06
C GLU A 21 13.06 2.71 -18.40
N TYR A 22 12.93 3.34 -17.22
CA TYR A 22 11.64 3.50 -16.55
C TYR A 22 10.63 4.25 -17.41
N LYS A 23 11.06 5.33 -18.09
CA LYS A 23 10.20 6.10 -18.99
C LYS A 23 9.75 5.30 -20.23
N LYS A 24 10.56 4.35 -20.71
CA LYS A 24 10.16 3.42 -21.78
C LYS A 24 9.11 2.40 -21.34
N GLN A 25 8.99 2.13 -20.03
CA GLN A 25 8.04 1.16 -19.46
C GLN A 25 6.71 1.80 -19.03
N LEU A 26 6.59 3.14 -19.08
CA LEU A 26 5.35 3.83 -18.75
C LEU A 26 4.34 3.68 -19.90
N PRO A 27 3.03 3.53 -19.58
CA PRO A 27 1.98 3.52 -20.59
C PRO A 27 2.02 4.83 -21.38
N GLY A 28 1.94 4.72 -22.70
CA GLY A 28 1.94 5.85 -23.62
C GLY A 28 0.56 6.49 -23.76
N GLU A 29 0.47 7.56 -24.53
CA GLU A 29 -0.79 8.24 -24.80
C GLU A 29 -1.81 7.40 -25.61
N ASP A 30 -1.36 6.39 -26.36
CA ASP A 30 -2.21 5.47 -27.14
C ASP A 30 -2.68 4.24 -26.34
N ASP A 31 -2.18 4.02 -25.11
CA ASP A 31 -2.64 2.93 -24.26
C ASP A 31 -4.05 3.24 -23.69
N PRO A 32 -4.92 2.23 -23.53
CA PRO A 32 -6.23 2.44 -22.95
C PRO A 32 -6.11 3.01 -21.52
N PRO A 33 -7.04 3.90 -21.10
CA PRO A 33 -7.00 4.48 -19.77
C PRO A 33 -7.06 3.38 -18.70
N LEU A 34 -6.28 3.58 -17.63
CA LEU A 34 -6.33 2.69 -16.47
C LEU A 34 -7.76 2.57 -15.95
N PRO A 35 -8.17 1.39 -15.46
CA PRO A 35 -9.50 1.21 -14.88
C PRO A 35 -9.70 2.16 -13.71
N GLU A 36 -10.94 2.62 -13.51
CA GLU A 36 -11.27 3.46 -12.37
C GLU A 36 -10.90 2.78 -11.05
N PRO A 37 -10.34 3.52 -10.08
CA PRO A 37 -9.97 2.95 -8.80
C PRO A 37 -11.23 2.44 -8.08
N VAL A 38 -11.24 1.15 -7.78
CA VAL A 38 -12.31 0.57 -6.94
C VAL A 38 -12.14 1.03 -5.50
N GLU A 39 -13.21 1.47 -4.87
CA GLU A 39 -13.19 1.78 -3.45
C GLU A 39 -12.96 0.48 -2.64
N PRO A 40 -12.05 0.50 -1.64
CA PRO A 40 -11.88 -0.65 -0.78
C PRO A 40 -13.14 -0.89 0.04
N ILE A 41 -13.58 -2.16 0.11
CA ILE A 41 -14.68 -2.57 0.99
C ILE A 41 -14.23 -2.31 2.44
N ARG A 42 -14.84 -1.31 3.09
CA ARG A 42 -14.61 -1.05 4.51
C ARG A 42 -15.54 -1.94 5.33
N SER A 43 -14.98 -2.72 6.24
CA SER A 43 -15.77 -3.39 7.26
C SER A 43 -16.35 -2.36 8.23
N ASP A 44 -17.59 -2.60 8.67
CA ASP A 44 -18.20 -1.83 9.74
C ASP A 44 -17.34 -1.87 11.01
N LYS A 45 -17.38 -0.77 11.77
CA LYS A 45 -16.69 -0.70 13.06
C LYS A 45 -17.26 -1.77 13.97
N THR A 46 -16.43 -2.74 14.36
CA THR A 46 -16.81 -3.71 15.39
C THR A 46 -17.18 -2.95 16.68
N PRO A 47 -18.23 -3.37 17.41
CA PRO A 47 -18.60 -2.74 18.66
C PRO A 47 -17.39 -2.68 19.60
N GLY A 48 -17.22 -1.54 20.25
CA GLY A 48 -16.12 -1.36 21.20
C GLY A 48 -16.24 -2.34 22.36
N ARG A 49 -15.12 -2.63 23.00
CA ARG A 49 -15.02 -3.65 24.06
C ARG A 49 -16.06 -3.44 25.19
N ASN A 50 -16.41 -2.19 25.51
CA ASN A 50 -17.37 -1.85 26.56
C ASN A 50 -18.80 -1.56 26.07
N ASP A 51 -19.02 -1.48 24.75
CA ASP A 51 -20.33 -1.19 24.16
C ASP A 51 -21.32 -2.34 24.41
N PRO A 52 -22.64 -2.08 24.37
CA PRO A 52 -23.64 -3.14 24.41
C PRO A 52 -23.43 -4.15 23.27
N CYS A 53 -23.53 -5.44 23.58
CA CYS A 53 -23.39 -6.49 22.57
C CYS A 53 -24.54 -6.42 21.57
N ALA A 54 -24.21 -6.34 20.27
CA ALA A 54 -25.17 -6.40 19.17
C ALA A 54 -25.99 -7.70 19.11
N CYS A 55 -25.59 -8.73 19.88
CA CYS A 55 -26.29 -10.00 20.03
C CYS A 55 -27.58 -9.93 20.88
N GLY A 56 -27.93 -8.77 21.43
CA GLY A 56 -29.16 -8.59 22.21
C GLY A 56 -29.12 -9.14 23.64
N SER A 57 -27.95 -9.57 24.13
CA SER A 57 -27.81 -10.16 25.47
C SER A 57 -27.86 -9.15 26.63
N GLY A 58 -27.88 -7.84 26.32
CA GLY A 58 -27.78 -6.76 27.31
C GLY A 58 -26.41 -6.64 27.99
N LYS A 59 -25.44 -7.51 27.66
CA LYS A 59 -24.09 -7.53 28.23
C LYS A 59 -23.15 -6.67 27.39
N LYS A 60 -22.09 -6.14 28.01
CA LYS A 60 -20.99 -5.47 27.28
C LYS A 60 -20.34 -6.45 26.29
N TYR A 61 -19.87 -5.98 25.14
CA TYR A 61 -19.29 -6.80 24.07
C TYR A 61 -18.19 -7.73 24.61
N LYS A 62 -17.27 -7.22 25.44
CA LYS A 62 -16.20 -8.00 26.11
C LYS A 62 -16.66 -9.10 27.06
N GLN A 63 -17.91 -9.06 27.50
CA GLN A 63 -18.50 -10.04 28.40
C GLN A 63 -19.45 -11.00 27.67
N CYS A 64 -19.62 -10.84 26.36
CA CYS A 64 -20.48 -11.65 25.51
C CYS A 64 -19.73 -12.11 24.24
N CYS A 65 -20.08 -11.64 23.05
CA CYS A 65 -19.47 -12.08 21.78
C CYS A 65 -17.97 -11.73 21.65
N GLY A 66 -17.47 -10.78 22.42
CA GLY A 66 -16.05 -10.41 22.49
C GLY A 66 -15.30 -11.10 23.63
N LYS A 67 -15.89 -12.12 24.29
CA LYS A 67 -15.14 -13.03 25.18
C LYS A 67 -14.32 -13.99 24.32
N GLY A 68 -13.11 -13.57 23.98
CA GLY A 68 -11.97 -14.47 23.75
C GLY A 68 -11.22 -14.64 25.07
#